data_AF-A0A3M0EC77-F1
#
_entry.id   AF-A0A3M0EC77-F1
#
_cell.length_a   1.000
_cell.length_b   1.000
_cell.length_c   1.000
_cell.angle_alpha   90.00
_cell.angle_beta   90.00
_cell.angle_gamma   90.00
#
_symmetry.space_group_name_H-M   'P 1'
#
loop_
_entity.id
_entity.type
_entity.pdbx_description
1 polymer ?
#
loop_
_entity_poly.entity_id
_entity_poly.type
_entity_poly.pdbx_seq_one_letter_code
_entity_poly.pdbx_strand_id
1 'polypeptide(L)'
;MAMLRVGSRGEDVRNLQTLLRQYDPQLGADGVFGPQTERAVRLGQRRNGLYPPDGIAGPMTMGVLTGNGAGYASPARGIPAGTPTRTVAIPGTRSAAFQKAQTAASAASVGKGDPGPLKAAVEPARERARTAAMPAGVTKPVATMTTSRAGSRFIIAHEAQRGVSNRLHHPSAGSGVTIGPGYDMKDRTQDQVERDLLAILVPREAAAAAAKGARLSGDAAGRFVRENKTLLNLSLTQETDLLGHIIGHYEAMVKRAIKVPLHQYEFDAMVSYAYNPGGGWRKTTNLVNENKNQAAMLEIKRHVRSKGEIIRSLVVRREAESRMFLYGEYK
;
A
#
# COMPACT_ATOMS: atom_id res chain seq x y z
N MET A 1 -9.85 18.81 8.30
CA MET A 1 -11.00 17.89 8.15
C MET A 1 -10.70 16.61 8.92
N ALA A 2 -11.63 16.20 9.79
CA ALA A 2 -11.52 14.96 10.56
C ALA A 2 -11.89 13.74 9.68
N MET A 3 -11.35 12.56 10.00
CA MET A 3 -11.78 11.30 9.37
C MET A 3 -13.07 10.80 10.02
N LEU A 4 -14.08 10.52 9.20
CA LEU A 4 -15.34 9.94 9.64
C LEU A 4 -15.27 8.41 9.48
N ARG A 5 -15.62 7.66 10.53
CA ARG A 5 -15.57 6.19 10.56
C ARG A 5 -16.61 5.65 11.53
N VAL A 6 -16.73 4.32 11.65
CA VAL A 6 -17.65 3.72 12.63
C VAL A 6 -17.45 4.30 14.02
N GLY A 7 -18.55 4.78 14.61
CA GLY A 7 -18.56 5.47 15.91
C GLY A 7 -18.46 7.00 15.82
N SER A 8 -18.11 7.59 14.67
CA SER A 8 -18.26 9.04 14.44
C SER A 8 -19.73 9.44 14.54
N ARG A 9 -19.99 10.63 15.08
CA ARG A 9 -21.34 11.19 15.19
C ARG A 9 -21.33 12.70 14.91
N GLY A 10 -22.49 13.25 14.61
CA GLY A 10 -22.70 14.68 14.43
C GLY A 10 -22.89 15.09 12.98
N GLU A 11 -22.86 16.39 12.74
CA GLU A 11 -23.28 16.99 11.46
C GLU A 11 -22.41 16.54 10.28
N ASP A 12 -21.12 16.35 10.48
CA ASP A 12 -20.20 15.84 9.44
C ASP A 12 -20.60 14.44 8.97
N VAL A 13 -21.10 13.59 9.88
CA VAL A 13 -21.60 12.26 9.52
C VAL A 13 -22.93 12.35 8.79
N ARG A 14 -23.82 13.26 9.20
CA ARG A 14 -25.09 13.49 8.51
C ARG A 14 -24.88 13.98 7.07
N ASN A 15 -23.90 14.86 6.89
CA ASN A 15 -23.48 15.34 5.57
C ASN A 15 -22.90 14.21 4.72
N LEU A 16 -22.01 13.39 5.30
CA LEU A 16 -21.49 12.20 4.62
C LEU A 16 -22.60 11.22 4.23
N GLN A 17 -23.50 10.88 5.15
CA GLN A 17 -24.62 9.97 4.88
C GLN A 17 -25.52 10.50 3.75
N THR A 18 -25.74 11.82 3.72
CA THR A 18 -26.48 12.48 2.63
C THR A 18 -25.77 12.31 1.29
N LEU A 19 -24.45 12.50 1.23
CA LEU A 19 -23.66 12.28 0.01
C LEU A 19 -23.66 10.81 -0.42
N LEU A 20 -23.70 9.87 0.52
CA LEU A 20 -23.67 8.44 0.23
C LEU A 20 -24.98 7.88 -0.31
N ARG A 21 -26.10 8.60 -0.19
CA ARG A 21 -27.40 8.18 -0.75
C ARG A 21 -27.39 7.96 -2.25
N GLN A 22 -26.49 8.61 -2.98
CA GLN A 22 -26.30 8.36 -4.42
C GLN A 22 -25.79 6.93 -4.71
N TYR A 23 -25.14 6.29 -3.73
CA TYR A 23 -24.62 4.91 -3.83
C TYR A 23 -25.49 3.91 -3.07
N ASP A 24 -26.10 4.33 -1.95
CA ASP A 24 -27.05 3.53 -1.16
C ASP A 24 -28.31 4.36 -0.82
N PRO A 25 -29.34 4.34 -1.69
CA PRO A 25 -30.53 5.17 -1.52
C PRO A 25 -31.34 4.90 -0.25
N GLN A 26 -31.15 3.75 0.40
CA GLN A 26 -31.87 3.38 1.63
C GLN A 26 -31.17 3.90 2.90
N LEU A 27 -30.00 4.54 2.77
CA LEU A 27 -29.25 5.03 3.93
C LEU A 27 -29.94 6.22 4.62
N GLY A 28 -30.28 6.03 5.89
CA GLY A 28 -30.72 7.10 6.79
C GLY A 28 -29.58 8.07 7.14
N ALA A 29 -29.91 9.36 7.29
CA ALA A 29 -28.96 10.42 7.66
C ALA A 29 -29.14 10.85 9.13
N ASP A 30 -29.04 9.89 10.04
CA ASP A 30 -29.24 10.09 11.48
C ASP A 30 -28.08 10.84 12.16
N GLY A 31 -26.96 11.02 11.46
CA GLY A 31 -25.74 11.61 11.99
C GLY A 31 -24.93 10.63 12.85
N VAL A 32 -25.16 9.32 12.72
CA VAL A 32 -24.44 8.26 13.44
C VAL A 32 -23.77 7.31 12.44
N PHE A 33 -22.44 7.25 12.49
CA PHE A 33 -21.68 6.42 11.57
C PHE A 33 -21.70 4.98 12.10
N GLY A 34 -22.77 4.25 11.76
CA GLY A 34 -22.95 2.84 12.08
C GLY A 34 -22.55 1.90 10.96
N PRO A 35 -22.80 0.58 11.11
CA PRO A 35 -22.48 -0.43 10.09
C PRO A 35 -23.10 -0.16 8.71
N GLN A 36 -24.30 0.43 8.68
CA GLN A 36 -24.97 0.83 7.44
C GLN A 36 -24.21 1.96 6.72
N THR A 37 -23.76 2.98 7.47
CA THR A 37 -22.92 4.06 6.92
C THR A 37 -21.56 3.55 6.46
N GLU A 38 -20.94 2.64 7.20
CA GLU A 38 -19.69 2.00 6.78
C GLU A 38 -19.84 1.23 5.48
N ARG A 39 -20.90 0.42 5.36
CA ARG A 39 -21.22 -0.31 4.12
C ARG A 39 -21.40 0.65 2.95
N ALA A 40 -22.13 1.75 3.17
CA ALA A 40 -22.35 2.76 2.14
C ALA A 40 -21.04 3.48 1.77
N VAL A 41 -20.17 3.79 2.72
CA VAL A 41 -18.82 4.32 2.46
C VAL A 41 -18.01 3.34 1.63
N ARG A 42 -17.98 2.06 2.00
CA ARG A 42 -17.27 1.03 1.23
C ARG A 42 -17.83 0.92 -0.20
N LEU A 43 -19.13 1.05 -0.38
CA LEU A 43 -19.77 1.02 -1.70
C LEU A 43 -19.40 2.25 -2.53
N GLY A 44 -19.46 3.44 -1.96
CA GLY A 44 -19.02 4.68 -2.59
C GLY A 44 -17.54 4.64 -2.94
N GLN A 45 -16.70 4.10 -2.06
CA GLN A 45 -15.27 3.88 -2.33
C GLN A 45 -15.06 2.92 -3.51
N ARG A 46 -15.72 1.76 -3.53
CA ARG A 46 -15.65 0.82 -4.66
C ARG A 46 -16.08 1.46 -5.98
N ARG A 47 -17.23 2.14 -5.99
CA ARG A 47 -17.81 2.79 -7.18
C ARG A 47 -16.92 3.91 -7.73
N ASN A 48 -16.15 4.57 -6.87
CA ASN A 48 -15.20 5.63 -7.25
C ASN A 48 -13.74 5.15 -7.35
N GLY A 49 -13.48 3.84 -7.41
CA GLY A 49 -12.12 3.31 -7.61
C GLY A 49 -11.18 3.51 -6.42
N LEU A 50 -11.71 3.71 -5.21
CA LEU A 50 -10.94 3.72 -3.97
C LEU A 50 -10.85 2.28 -3.42
N TYR A 51 -9.65 1.71 -3.51
CA TYR A 51 -9.34 0.33 -3.08
C TYR A 51 -8.15 0.31 -2.11
N PRO A 52 -8.17 -0.49 -1.03
CA PRO A 52 -9.32 -1.26 -0.58
C PRO A 52 -10.43 -0.34 -0.04
N PRO A 53 -11.71 -0.74 -0.16
CA PRO A 53 -12.80 0.01 0.45
C PRO A 53 -12.80 -0.26 1.95
N ASP A 54 -12.08 0.58 2.68
CA ASP A 54 -11.81 0.48 4.11
C ASP A 54 -12.99 0.91 5.00
N GLY A 55 -14.01 1.57 4.41
CA GLY A 55 -15.19 2.03 5.14
C GLY A 55 -14.97 3.32 5.92
N ILE A 56 -13.87 4.04 5.64
CA ILE A 56 -13.47 5.27 6.32
C ILE A 56 -13.63 6.46 5.35
N ALA A 57 -14.41 7.45 5.75
CA ALA A 57 -14.54 8.71 5.05
C ALA A 57 -13.44 9.69 5.49
N GLY A 58 -12.25 9.48 4.94
CA GLY A 58 -11.13 10.43 4.99
C GLY A 58 -11.14 11.43 3.82
N PRO A 59 -10.13 12.30 3.71
CA PRO A 59 -10.08 13.34 2.66
C PRO A 59 -10.22 12.80 1.23
N MET A 60 -9.66 11.61 0.94
CA MET A 60 -9.79 10.97 -0.37
C MET A 60 -11.22 10.53 -0.66
N THR A 61 -11.88 9.90 0.31
CA THR A 61 -13.28 9.51 0.23
C THR A 61 -14.18 10.74 0.10
N MET A 62 -13.98 11.78 0.92
CA MET A 62 -14.77 13.01 0.85
C MET A 62 -14.55 13.76 -0.48
N GLY A 63 -13.33 13.75 -1.01
CA GLY A 63 -12.99 14.39 -2.28
C GLY A 63 -13.74 13.78 -3.47
N VAL A 64 -13.85 12.44 -3.53
CA VAL A 64 -14.61 11.78 -4.61
C VAL A 64 -16.13 11.88 -4.41
N LEU A 65 -16.61 11.92 -3.17
CA LEU A 65 -18.05 11.96 -2.87
C LEU A 65 -18.69 13.34 -3.08
N THR A 66 -17.92 14.43 -2.92
CA THR A 66 -18.43 15.81 -3.04
C THR A 66 -18.37 16.39 -4.45
N GLY A 67 -17.87 15.64 -5.44
CA GLY A 67 -17.73 16.12 -6.81
C GLY A 67 -16.68 17.24 -7.00
N ASN A 68 -15.98 17.65 -5.94
CA ASN A 68 -14.87 18.60 -6.00
C ASN A 68 -13.57 17.90 -6.45
N GLY A 69 -13.61 17.36 -7.67
CA GLY A 69 -12.44 16.94 -8.45
C GLY A 69 -11.55 18.09 -8.95
N ALA A 70 -11.69 19.29 -8.39
CA ALA A 70 -10.85 20.43 -8.70
C ALA A 70 -9.55 20.37 -7.87
N GLY A 71 -8.64 19.50 -8.30
CA GLY A 71 -7.27 19.46 -7.77
C GLY A 71 -6.45 18.24 -8.20
N TYR A 72 -7.08 17.14 -8.59
CA TYR A 72 -6.37 15.93 -9.00
C TYR A 72 -7.13 15.20 -10.12
N ALA A 73 -7.23 15.85 -11.28
CA ALA A 73 -7.59 15.18 -12.52
C ALA A 73 -6.33 14.53 -13.12
N SER A 74 -6.30 13.20 -13.18
CA SER A 74 -5.41 12.50 -14.10
C SER A 74 -5.97 12.61 -15.52
N PRO A 75 -5.15 12.87 -16.56
CA PRO A 75 -5.59 12.77 -17.93
C PRO A 75 -5.78 11.29 -18.31
N ALA A 76 -6.98 10.94 -18.74
CA ALA A 76 -7.23 9.71 -19.47
C ALA A 76 -6.56 9.79 -20.85
N ARG A 77 -5.66 8.84 -21.18
CA ARG A 77 -5.26 8.59 -22.58
C ARG A 77 -6.28 7.64 -23.19
N GLY A 78 -7.07 8.16 -24.12
CA GLY A 78 -7.94 7.38 -25.00
C GLY A 78 -7.16 6.64 -26.09
N ILE A 79 -7.73 5.52 -26.52
CA ILE A 79 -7.39 4.74 -27.71
C ILE A 79 -7.87 5.51 -28.95
N PRO A 80 -7.13 5.53 -30.09
CA PRO A 80 -7.49 6.32 -31.27
C PRO A 80 -8.41 5.56 -32.23
N ALA A 81 -9.35 6.27 -32.86
CA ALA A 81 -9.94 5.91 -34.15
C ALA A 81 -10.49 7.16 -34.87
N GLY A 82 -10.00 7.41 -36.10
CA GLY A 82 -10.75 8.12 -37.17
C GLY A 82 -10.61 9.65 -37.33
N THR A 83 -9.88 10.08 -38.37
CA THR A 83 -9.84 11.40 -39.05
C THR A 83 -11.16 11.72 -39.81
N PRO A 84 -11.37 12.88 -40.51
CA PRO A 84 -10.72 14.21 -40.49
C PRO A 84 -11.70 15.43 -40.43
N THR A 85 -11.13 16.65 -40.27
CA THR A 85 -11.46 17.92 -41.01
C THR A 85 -11.61 19.20 -40.15
N ARG A 86 -10.54 20.01 -40.14
CA ARG A 86 -10.37 21.46 -40.50
C ARG A 86 -11.20 22.63 -39.86
N THR A 87 -10.42 23.64 -39.40
CA THR A 87 -10.64 25.13 -39.29
C THR A 87 -11.56 25.62 -38.13
N VAL A 88 -11.33 26.70 -37.35
CA VAL A 88 -10.71 28.06 -37.51
C VAL A 88 -10.26 28.63 -36.12
N ALA A 89 -9.34 29.62 -36.12
CA ALA A 89 -8.93 30.53 -35.00
C ALA A 89 -10.09 31.46 -34.50
N ILE A 90 -10.08 32.26 -33.40
CA ILE A 90 -9.21 33.38 -32.93
C ILE A 90 -9.52 33.77 -31.41
N PRO A 91 -9.10 34.91 -30.75
CA PRO A 91 -8.48 34.95 -29.39
C PRO A 91 -9.11 35.92 -28.32
N GLY A 92 -8.50 36.04 -27.12
CA GLY A 92 -8.75 37.08 -26.08
C GLY A 92 -9.82 36.68 -25.04
N THR A 93 -9.82 37.03 -23.75
CA THR A 93 -9.25 38.16 -22.97
C THR A 93 -9.17 37.76 -21.48
N ARG A 94 -8.32 38.46 -20.70
CA ARG A 94 -8.23 38.36 -19.23
C ARG A 94 -9.35 39.19 -18.58
N SER A 95 -9.95 38.73 -17.46
CA SER A 95 -10.78 39.60 -16.59
C SER A 95 -10.74 39.22 -15.09
N ALA A 96 -10.12 40.14 -14.32
CA ALA A 96 -10.62 40.83 -13.12
C ALA A 96 -11.36 40.13 -11.95
N ALA A 97 -11.42 38.81 -11.83
CA ALA A 97 -12.06 38.17 -10.66
C ALA A 97 -11.09 37.75 -9.52
N PHE A 98 -9.77 37.88 -9.71
CA PHE A 98 -8.77 37.26 -8.81
C PHE A 98 -8.21 38.18 -7.71
N GLN A 99 -8.72 39.41 -7.58
CA GLN A 99 -8.07 40.44 -6.74
C GLN A 99 -8.90 40.95 -5.55
N LYS A 100 -10.09 40.37 -5.29
CA LYS A 100 -11.00 40.88 -4.24
C LYS A 100 -11.30 39.92 -3.07
N ALA A 101 -10.55 38.81 -2.93
CA ALA A 101 -10.80 37.84 -1.85
C ALA A 101 -9.65 37.71 -0.82
N GLN A 102 -8.61 38.55 -0.88
CA GLN A 102 -7.42 38.42 -0.03
C GLN A 102 -7.26 39.52 1.04
N THR A 103 -8.27 40.36 1.25
CA THR A 103 -8.25 41.40 2.29
C THR A 103 -9.56 41.44 3.06
N ALA A 104 -9.78 40.46 3.94
CA ALA A 104 -10.69 40.61 5.08
C ALA A 104 -10.41 39.52 6.13
N ALA A 105 -10.22 39.96 7.37
CA ALA A 105 -10.27 39.20 8.61
C ALA A 105 -9.05 38.38 9.03
N SER A 106 -7.97 39.09 9.36
CA SER A 106 -7.22 38.84 10.60
C SER A 106 -7.73 39.81 11.68
N ALA A 107 -8.23 39.27 12.81
CA ALA A 107 -8.22 39.84 14.17
C ALA A 107 -9.40 39.31 15.02
N ALA A 108 -9.13 38.43 15.99
CA ALA A 108 -9.88 38.36 17.25
C ALA A 108 -9.04 37.59 18.29
N SER A 109 -9.09 38.09 19.53
CA SER A 109 -8.21 37.87 20.67
C SER A 109 -8.45 36.57 21.45
N VAL A 110 -7.40 36.21 22.22
CA VAL A 110 -7.30 35.06 23.13
C VAL A 110 -8.16 35.26 24.38
N GLY A 111 -8.99 34.26 24.73
CA GLY A 111 -9.65 34.12 26.03
C GLY A 111 -9.30 32.77 26.67
N LYS A 112 -8.94 32.77 27.96
CA LYS A 112 -8.80 31.57 28.80
C LYS A 112 -10.19 30.95 29.01
N GLY A 113 -10.37 29.68 28.64
CA GLY A 113 -11.60 28.91 28.86
C GLY A 113 -11.32 27.41 28.90
N ASP A 114 -12.03 26.72 29.79
CA ASP A 114 -11.87 25.33 30.25
C ASP A 114 -11.43 24.26 29.23
N PRO A 115 -10.54 23.31 29.61
CA PRO A 115 -10.20 22.16 28.77
C PRO A 115 -11.30 21.08 28.85
N GLY A 116 -12.45 21.32 28.22
CA GLY A 116 -13.46 20.28 27.95
C GLY A 116 -13.22 19.52 26.63
N PRO A 117 -14.02 18.49 26.30
CA PRO A 117 -13.75 17.05 26.43
C PRO A 117 -12.70 16.49 25.43
N LEU A 118 -11.70 17.26 25.03
CA LEU A 118 -10.61 16.82 24.15
C LEU A 118 -9.64 15.83 24.81
N LYS A 119 -9.66 15.69 26.14
CA LYS A 119 -9.02 14.55 26.83
C LYS A 119 -9.87 13.27 26.76
N ALA A 120 -11.20 13.36 26.81
CA ALA A 120 -12.08 12.20 26.96
C ALA A 120 -12.24 11.34 25.69
N ALA A 121 -11.86 11.84 24.50
CA ALA A 121 -11.93 11.08 23.23
C ALA A 121 -10.55 10.62 22.72
N VAL A 122 -9.47 11.26 23.17
CA VAL A 122 -8.09 10.86 22.86
C VAL A 122 -7.65 9.73 23.82
N GLU A 123 -8.10 9.78 25.08
CA GLU A 123 -7.81 8.73 26.05
C GLU A 123 -8.38 7.38 25.58
N PRO A 124 -9.64 7.16 25.15
CA PRO A 124 -10.13 5.84 24.75
C PRO A 124 -9.52 5.26 23.48
N ALA A 125 -8.97 6.08 22.57
CA ALA A 125 -8.27 5.60 21.37
C ALA A 125 -6.80 5.26 21.68
N ARG A 126 -6.16 6.03 22.58
CA ARG A 126 -4.88 5.64 23.19
C ARG A 126 -5.05 4.44 24.11
N GLU A 127 -6.17 4.36 24.82
CA GLU A 127 -6.58 3.27 25.70
C GLU A 127 -6.88 2.07 24.83
N ARG A 128 -7.63 2.15 23.72
CA ARG A 128 -7.81 1.04 22.75
C ARG A 128 -6.52 0.66 22.03
N ALA A 129 -5.59 1.58 21.76
CA ALA A 129 -4.26 1.22 21.28
C ALA A 129 -3.35 0.64 22.38
N ARG A 130 -3.69 0.86 23.67
CA ARG A 130 -3.07 0.26 24.86
C ARG A 130 -3.79 -1.04 25.33
N THR A 131 -5.07 -1.24 24.97
CA THR A 131 -6.01 -2.25 25.49
C THR A 131 -6.61 -3.14 24.40
N ALA A 132 -6.41 -2.84 23.11
CA ALA A 132 -6.42 -3.88 22.09
C ALA A 132 -5.28 -4.80 22.49
N ALA A 133 -5.63 -5.88 23.19
CA ALA A 133 -4.69 -6.93 23.51
C ALA A 133 -3.97 -7.25 22.21
N MET A 134 -2.65 -6.97 22.18
CA MET A 134 -1.74 -7.53 21.19
C MET A 134 -2.18 -8.98 21.00
N PRO A 135 -2.45 -9.45 19.77
CA PRO A 135 -2.95 -10.82 19.59
C PRO A 135 -2.03 -11.74 20.39
N ALA A 136 -2.62 -12.56 21.27
CA ALA A 136 -1.99 -13.22 22.42
C ALA A 136 -0.95 -14.30 22.01
N GLY A 137 0.04 -13.90 21.21
CA GLY A 137 1.15 -14.70 20.74
C GLY A 137 2.37 -14.44 21.60
N VAL A 138 3.18 -15.48 21.79
CA VAL A 138 4.44 -15.38 22.52
C VAL A 138 5.46 -14.63 21.65
N THR A 139 6.17 -13.65 22.22
CA THR A 139 7.31 -13.02 21.55
C THR A 139 8.47 -13.99 21.47
N LYS A 140 9.26 -13.93 20.39
CA LYS A 140 10.40 -14.81 20.17
C LYS A 140 11.67 -14.00 19.93
N PRO A 141 12.86 -14.50 20.31
CA PRO A 141 14.11 -13.88 19.89
C PRO A 141 14.18 -13.80 18.36
N VAL A 142 14.42 -12.60 17.83
CA VAL A 142 14.40 -12.34 16.38
C VAL A 142 15.37 -13.24 15.61
N ALA A 143 16.49 -13.62 16.22
CA ALA A 143 17.48 -14.53 15.64
C ALA A 143 16.90 -15.89 15.21
N THR A 144 15.85 -16.38 15.89
CA THR A 144 15.22 -17.67 15.59
C THR A 144 13.99 -17.56 14.70
N MET A 145 13.61 -16.34 14.31
CA MET A 145 12.39 -16.11 13.54
C MET A 145 12.65 -16.27 12.03
N THR A 146 11.65 -16.71 11.30
CA THR A 146 11.60 -16.67 9.83
C THR A 146 10.27 -16.05 9.42
N THR A 147 10.18 -15.52 8.21
CA THR A 147 8.95 -14.93 7.72
C THR A 147 7.87 -15.99 7.61
N SER A 148 6.71 -15.73 8.18
CA SER A 148 5.61 -16.69 8.11
C SER A 148 5.02 -16.76 6.69
N ARG A 149 4.28 -17.82 6.40
CA ARG A 149 3.53 -17.93 5.14
C ARG A 149 2.55 -16.76 4.94
N ALA A 150 1.98 -16.22 6.02
CA ALA A 150 1.11 -15.05 5.96
C ALA A 150 1.91 -13.79 5.59
N GLY A 151 3.10 -13.60 6.16
CA GLY A 151 4.01 -12.50 5.82
C GLY A 151 4.49 -12.56 4.37
N SER A 152 4.89 -13.74 3.88
CA SER A 152 5.29 -13.90 2.48
C SER A 152 4.13 -13.59 1.52
N ARG A 153 2.91 -14.03 1.84
CA ARG A 153 1.71 -13.68 1.06
C ARG A 153 1.38 -12.20 1.11
N PHE A 154 1.60 -11.54 2.25
CA PHE A 154 1.44 -10.10 2.38
C PHE A 154 2.40 -9.34 1.46
N ILE A 155 3.67 -9.74 1.42
CA ILE A 155 4.67 -9.14 0.52
C ILE A 155 4.25 -9.33 -0.94
N ILE A 156 3.87 -10.56 -1.31
CA ILE A 156 3.39 -10.86 -2.67
C ILE A 156 2.18 -10.02 -3.04
N ALA A 157 1.20 -9.87 -2.15
CA ALA A 157 0.00 -9.08 -2.43
C ALA A 157 0.30 -7.60 -2.76
N HIS A 158 1.44 -7.07 -2.30
CA HIS A 158 1.86 -5.69 -2.54
C HIS A 158 2.87 -5.54 -3.70
N GLU A 159 3.46 -6.64 -4.17
CA GLU A 159 4.52 -6.62 -5.20
C GLU A 159 4.11 -7.33 -6.50
N ALA A 160 3.29 -8.37 -6.41
CA ALA A 160 2.89 -9.18 -7.55
C ALA A 160 1.82 -8.50 -8.40
N GLN A 161 2.00 -8.64 -9.71
CA GLN A 161 1.05 -8.20 -10.72
C GLN A 161 0.58 -9.43 -11.49
N ARG A 162 -0.66 -9.85 -11.25
CA ARG A 162 -1.23 -11.02 -11.92
C ARG A 162 -1.21 -10.84 -13.44
N GLY A 163 -0.70 -11.84 -14.15
CA GLY A 163 -0.46 -11.80 -15.59
C GLY A 163 0.93 -11.27 -15.98
N VAL A 164 1.68 -10.71 -15.03
CA VAL A 164 3.03 -10.19 -15.23
C VAL A 164 4.02 -10.97 -14.36
N SER A 165 3.95 -10.84 -13.02
CA SER A 165 4.95 -11.43 -12.11
C SER A 165 4.85 -12.94 -12.01
N ASN A 166 3.66 -13.52 -12.14
CA ASN A 166 3.47 -14.97 -12.17
C ASN A 166 3.96 -15.63 -13.48
N ARG A 167 4.50 -14.83 -14.40
CA ARG A 167 5.10 -15.23 -15.68
C ARG A 167 6.52 -14.68 -15.78
N LEU A 168 7.29 -15.20 -16.74
CA LEU A 168 8.61 -14.62 -17.03
C LEU A 168 8.44 -13.17 -17.50
N HIS A 169 9.23 -12.26 -16.93
CA HIS A 169 9.21 -10.84 -17.24
C HIS A 169 10.60 -10.22 -17.09
N HIS A 170 10.76 -8.97 -17.56
CA HIS A 170 12.00 -8.19 -17.49
C HIS A 170 11.65 -6.79 -16.98
N PRO A 171 11.74 -6.53 -15.66
CA PRO A 171 11.15 -5.34 -15.03
C PRO A 171 11.91 -4.04 -15.31
N SER A 172 13.21 -4.11 -15.61
CA SER A 172 14.04 -2.93 -15.90
C SER A 172 15.22 -3.29 -16.82
N ALA A 173 15.92 -2.30 -17.36
CA ALA A 173 17.12 -2.57 -18.17
C ALA A 173 18.29 -3.20 -17.37
N GLY A 174 18.31 -3.03 -16.04
CA GLY A 174 19.36 -3.56 -15.17
C GLY A 174 19.15 -5.00 -14.71
N SER A 175 17.91 -5.49 -14.79
CA SER A 175 17.51 -6.85 -14.39
C SER A 175 17.84 -7.91 -15.44
N GLY A 176 17.80 -9.17 -15.03
CA GLY A 176 17.75 -10.31 -15.94
C GLY A 176 16.33 -10.81 -16.18
N VAL A 177 16.21 -12.03 -16.71
CA VAL A 177 14.93 -12.74 -16.75
C VAL A 177 14.43 -12.92 -15.32
N THR A 178 13.23 -12.45 -15.03
CA THR A 178 12.66 -12.42 -13.66
C THR A 178 11.36 -13.21 -13.61
N ILE A 179 11.09 -13.87 -12.47
CA ILE A 179 9.83 -14.54 -12.16
C ILE A 179 9.41 -14.21 -10.72
N GLY A 180 8.11 -14.15 -10.46
CA GLY A 180 7.56 -13.73 -9.17
C GLY A 180 7.94 -12.28 -8.79
N PRO A 181 7.76 -11.88 -7.53
CA PRO A 181 8.23 -10.60 -7.04
C PRO A 181 9.75 -10.65 -6.80
N GLY A 182 10.55 -10.55 -7.87
CA GLY A 182 11.98 -10.28 -7.75
C GLY A 182 12.94 -11.47 -7.79
N TYR A 183 12.51 -12.68 -8.18
CA TYR A 183 13.46 -13.77 -8.47
C TYR A 183 14.14 -13.49 -9.82
N ASP A 184 15.26 -12.76 -9.77
CA ASP A 184 16.04 -12.36 -10.95
C ASP A 184 17.09 -13.42 -11.30
N MET A 185 17.14 -13.89 -12.55
CA MET A 185 18.04 -14.96 -12.97
C MET A 185 19.43 -14.50 -13.43
N LYS A 186 19.72 -13.19 -13.43
CA LYS A 186 20.97 -12.60 -13.95
C LYS A 186 22.23 -13.12 -13.27
N ASP A 187 22.20 -13.28 -11.96
CA ASP A 187 23.37 -13.71 -11.18
C ASP A 187 23.29 -15.19 -10.77
N ARG A 188 22.31 -15.93 -11.30
CA ARG A 188 22.06 -17.34 -10.99
C ARG A 188 22.56 -18.24 -12.10
N THR A 189 23.03 -19.45 -11.77
CA THR A 189 23.33 -20.47 -12.77
C THR A 189 22.06 -21.15 -13.26
N GLN A 190 22.11 -21.76 -14.44
CA GLN A 190 21.00 -22.55 -14.97
C GLN A 190 20.58 -23.65 -13.97
N ASP A 191 21.54 -24.40 -13.42
CA ASP A 191 21.24 -25.44 -12.43
C ASP A 191 20.59 -24.89 -11.15
N GLN A 192 20.99 -23.69 -10.69
CA GLN A 192 20.34 -23.05 -9.54
C GLN A 192 18.89 -22.71 -9.85
N VAL A 193 18.63 -22.09 -11.00
CA VAL A 193 17.27 -21.72 -11.41
C VAL A 193 16.40 -22.96 -11.58
N GLU A 194 16.90 -24.01 -12.24
CA GLU A 194 16.13 -25.24 -12.44
C GLU A 194 15.81 -25.91 -11.08
N ARG A 195 16.78 -26.02 -10.17
CA ARG A 195 16.55 -26.59 -8.84
C ARG A 195 15.51 -25.80 -8.03
N ASP A 196 15.61 -24.48 -8.02
CA ASP A 196 14.68 -23.63 -7.27
C ASP A 196 13.26 -23.73 -7.84
N LEU A 197 13.11 -23.78 -9.17
CA LEU A 197 11.81 -23.98 -9.82
C LEU A 197 11.23 -25.38 -9.56
N LEU A 198 12.06 -26.42 -9.58
CA LEU A 198 11.65 -27.78 -9.21
C LEU A 198 11.20 -27.86 -7.74
N ALA A 199 11.87 -27.15 -6.83
CA ALA A 199 11.53 -27.13 -5.41
C ALA A 199 10.13 -26.57 -5.13
N ILE A 200 9.66 -25.65 -6.00
CA ILE A 200 8.29 -25.12 -5.95
C ILE A 200 7.32 -25.89 -6.86
N LEU A 201 7.67 -27.13 -7.23
CA LEU A 201 6.83 -28.03 -8.02
C LEU A 201 6.50 -27.51 -9.43
N VAL A 202 7.37 -26.71 -10.04
CA VAL A 202 7.27 -26.44 -11.49
C VAL A 202 7.66 -27.72 -12.24
N PRO A 203 6.90 -28.13 -13.29
CA PRO A 203 7.26 -29.30 -14.09
C PRO A 203 8.68 -29.21 -14.64
N ARG A 204 9.42 -30.32 -14.62
CA ARG A 204 10.85 -30.38 -15.00
C ARG A 204 11.14 -29.74 -16.36
N GLU A 205 10.32 -30.03 -17.37
CA GLU A 205 10.50 -29.47 -18.72
C GLU A 205 10.39 -27.95 -18.72
N ALA A 206 9.38 -27.41 -18.03
CA ALA A 206 9.17 -25.97 -17.91
C ALA A 206 10.27 -25.30 -17.08
N ALA A 207 10.73 -25.95 -16.01
CA ALA A 207 11.84 -25.48 -15.18
C ALA A 207 13.15 -25.42 -15.99
N ALA A 208 13.52 -26.50 -16.68
CA ALA A 208 14.70 -26.57 -17.52
C ALA A 208 14.65 -25.56 -18.68
N ALA A 209 13.49 -25.38 -19.30
CA ALA A 209 13.29 -24.38 -20.34
C ALA A 209 13.44 -22.95 -19.78
N ALA A 210 12.88 -22.65 -18.61
CA ALA A 210 12.97 -21.33 -17.99
C ALA A 210 14.39 -21.02 -17.54
N ALA A 211 15.11 -22.02 -17.04
CA ALA A 211 16.49 -21.91 -16.57
C ALA A 211 17.48 -21.51 -17.67
N LYS A 212 17.15 -21.69 -18.96
CA LYS A 212 17.92 -21.15 -20.10
C LYS A 212 17.95 -19.61 -20.10
N GLY A 213 17.07 -18.95 -19.35
CA GLY A 213 17.09 -17.50 -19.13
C GLY A 213 18.13 -17.03 -18.10
N ALA A 214 18.81 -17.96 -17.43
CA ALA A 214 19.86 -17.65 -16.46
C ALA A 214 21.01 -16.86 -17.10
N ARG A 215 21.56 -15.90 -16.35
CA ARG A 215 22.64 -14.99 -16.78
C ARG A 215 22.33 -14.09 -17.97
N LEU A 216 21.12 -14.14 -18.52
CA LEU A 216 20.69 -13.17 -19.52
C LEU A 216 20.37 -11.83 -18.86
N SER A 217 20.71 -10.74 -19.55
CA SER A 217 20.35 -9.36 -19.15
C SER A 217 20.11 -8.50 -20.39
N GLY A 218 19.56 -7.29 -20.20
CA GLY A 218 19.35 -6.34 -21.29
C GLY A 218 18.49 -6.91 -22.42
N ASP A 219 18.90 -6.70 -23.67
CA ASP A 219 18.12 -7.12 -24.84
C ASP A 219 17.97 -8.65 -24.95
N ALA A 220 18.97 -9.41 -24.50
CA ALA A 220 18.91 -10.87 -24.50
C ALA A 220 17.83 -11.39 -23.54
N ALA A 221 17.77 -10.84 -22.32
CA ALA A 221 16.71 -11.17 -21.37
C ALA A 221 15.34 -10.74 -21.90
N GLY A 222 15.24 -9.53 -22.47
CA GLY A 222 14.01 -9.04 -23.08
C GLY A 222 13.50 -9.92 -24.23
N ARG A 223 14.40 -10.41 -25.09
CA ARG A 223 14.06 -11.34 -26.17
C ARG A 223 13.58 -12.68 -25.64
N PHE A 224 14.35 -13.28 -24.73
CA PHE A 224 14.00 -14.56 -24.10
C PHE A 224 12.62 -14.51 -23.45
N VAL A 225 12.32 -13.44 -22.71
CA VAL A 225 11.01 -13.22 -22.08
C VAL A 225 9.90 -13.13 -23.11
N ARG A 226 10.08 -12.44 -24.25
CA ARG A 226 9.04 -12.35 -25.30
C ARG A 226 8.72 -13.72 -25.90
N GLU A 227 9.74 -14.54 -26.13
CA GLU A 227 9.61 -15.87 -26.73
C GLU A 227 9.05 -16.91 -25.74
N ASN A 228 9.30 -16.74 -24.44
CA ASN A 228 8.99 -17.74 -23.41
C ASN A 228 7.98 -17.25 -22.35
N LYS A 229 7.24 -16.16 -22.62
CA LYS A 229 6.36 -15.51 -21.62
C LYS A 229 5.31 -16.46 -21.02
N THR A 230 4.84 -17.42 -21.80
CA THR A 230 3.78 -18.35 -21.37
C THR A 230 4.31 -19.64 -20.76
N LEU A 231 5.63 -19.81 -20.69
CA LEU A 231 6.28 -21.03 -20.21
C LEU A 231 5.92 -21.34 -18.76
N LEU A 232 5.82 -20.30 -17.94
CA LEU A 232 5.44 -20.39 -16.53
C LEU A 232 4.18 -19.58 -16.26
N ASN A 233 3.34 -20.12 -15.38
CA ASN A 233 2.19 -19.45 -14.79
C ASN A 233 2.08 -19.90 -13.34
N LEU A 234 2.87 -19.28 -12.46
CA LEU A 234 2.96 -19.68 -11.07
C LEU A 234 1.65 -19.45 -10.33
N SER A 235 1.26 -20.41 -9.48
CA SER A 235 0.23 -20.19 -8.48
C SER A 235 0.73 -19.29 -7.34
N LEU A 236 -0.18 -18.70 -6.58
CA LEU A 236 0.18 -17.89 -5.41
C LEU A 236 1.06 -18.66 -4.41
N THR A 237 0.81 -19.96 -4.24
CA THR A 237 1.65 -20.82 -3.39
C THR A 237 3.06 -20.92 -3.94
N GLN A 238 3.21 -21.15 -5.24
CA GLN A 238 4.52 -21.23 -5.89
C GLN A 238 5.28 -19.90 -5.85
N GLU A 239 4.60 -18.76 -6.04
CA GLU A 239 5.22 -17.45 -5.84
C GLU A 239 5.67 -17.25 -4.39
N THR A 240 4.89 -17.76 -3.41
CA THR A 240 5.23 -17.71 -1.97
C THR A 240 6.46 -18.53 -1.64
N ASP A 241 6.53 -19.75 -2.17
CA ASP A 241 7.65 -20.65 -1.91
C ASP A 241 8.92 -20.14 -2.62
N LEU A 242 8.78 -19.59 -3.84
CA LEU A 242 9.90 -19.02 -4.58
C LEU A 242 10.47 -17.76 -3.91
N LEU A 243 9.61 -16.93 -3.31
CA LEU A 243 10.04 -15.77 -2.51
C LEU A 243 10.96 -16.18 -1.35
N GLY A 244 10.82 -17.41 -0.83
CA GLY A 244 11.69 -17.99 0.19
C GLY A 244 13.19 -17.95 -0.17
N HIS A 245 13.52 -18.08 -1.45
CA HIS A 245 14.92 -18.03 -1.95
C HIS A 245 15.51 -16.61 -1.97
N ILE A 246 14.70 -15.58 -1.74
CA ILE A 246 15.09 -14.16 -1.76
C ILE A 246 14.99 -13.57 -0.35
N ILE A 247 13.93 -13.96 0.38
CA ILE A 247 13.53 -13.30 1.62
C ILE A 247 14.57 -13.43 2.74
N GLY A 248 15.41 -14.48 2.70
CA GLY A 248 16.47 -14.70 3.68
C GLY A 248 17.44 -13.51 3.83
N HIS A 249 17.70 -12.77 2.75
CA HIS A 249 18.51 -11.54 2.83
C HIS A 249 17.86 -10.48 3.73
N TYR A 250 16.56 -10.25 3.55
CA TYR A 250 15.78 -9.27 4.30
C TYR A 250 15.53 -9.72 5.75
N GLU A 251 15.28 -11.01 5.97
CA GLU A 251 15.28 -11.57 7.33
C GLU A 251 16.60 -11.31 8.05
N ALA A 252 17.73 -11.52 7.38
CA ALA A 252 19.04 -11.29 7.96
C ALA A 252 19.26 -9.79 8.27
N MET A 253 18.73 -8.87 7.44
CA MET A 253 18.72 -7.44 7.75
C MET A 253 17.94 -7.13 9.04
N VAL A 254 16.73 -7.70 9.19
CA VAL A 254 15.91 -7.54 10.40
C VAL A 254 16.63 -8.12 11.62
N LYS A 255 17.14 -9.35 11.53
CA LYS A 255 17.89 -10.05 12.59
C LYS A 255 19.13 -9.28 13.05
N ARG A 256 19.82 -8.61 12.12
CA ARG A 256 20.97 -7.77 12.47
C ARG A 256 20.57 -6.46 13.14
N ALA A 257 19.44 -5.86 12.76
CA ALA A 257 19.05 -4.53 13.25
C ALA A 257 18.22 -4.56 14.54
N ILE A 258 17.35 -5.56 14.71
CA ILE A 258 16.46 -5.66 15.86
C ILE A 258 17.06 -6.56 16.94
N LYS A 259 17.01 -6.10 18.19
CA LYS A 259 17.63 -6.72 19.37
C LYS A 259 16.63 -7.14 20.44
N VAL A 260 15.39 -6.68 20.33
CA VAL A 260 14.30 -7.07 21.23
C VAL A 260 13.52 -8.25 20.66
N PRO A 261 12.92 -9.12 21.49
CA PRO A 261 11.99 -10.14 21.03
C PRO A 261 10.78 -9.51 20.31
N LEU A 262 10.28 -10.18 19.28
CA LEU A 262 9.12 -9.73 18.51
C LEU A 262 8.05 -10.81 18.45
N HIS A 263 6.79 -10.39 18.29
CA HIS A 263 5.73 -11.27 17.81
C HIS A 263 5.95 -11.59 16.32
N GLN A 264 5.38 -12.72 15.85
CA GLN A 264 5.53 -13.13 14.44
C GLN A 264 5.08 -12.05 13.45
N TYR A 265 3.98 -11.35 13.73
CA TYR A 265 3.46 -10.31 12.86
C TYR A 265 4.33 -9.04 12.83
N GLU A 266 5.00 -8.70 13.93
CA GLU A 266 5.96 -7.60 13.96
C GLU A 266 7.19 -7.95 13.12
N PHE A 267 7.69 -9.18 13.23
CA PHE A 267 8.80 -9.66 12.40
C PHE A 267 8.44 -9.66 10.91
N ASP A 268 7.28 -10.21 10.55
CA ASP A 268 6.80 -10.24 9.16
C ASP A 268 6.63 -8.82 8.59
N ALA A 269 6.13 -7.87 9.39
CA ALA A 269 6.05 -6.46 9.00
C ALA A 269 7.41 -5.80 8.81
N MET A 270 8.38 -6.09 9.68
CA MET A 270 9.73 -5.57 9.54
C MET A 270 10.45 -6.17 8.33
N VAL A 271 10.20 -7.45 8.00
CA VAL A 271 10.72 -8.05 6.76
C VAL A 271 10.06 -7.43 5.54
N SER A 272 8.73 -7.22 5.55
CA SER A 272 8.04 -6.52 4.46
C SER A 272 8.58 -5.10 4.25
N TYR A 273 8.85 -4.38 5.34
CA TYR A 273 9.46 -3.07 5.27
C TYR A 273 10.89 -3.12 4.75
N ALA A 274 11.71 -4.09 5.20
CA ALA A 274 13.07 -4.28 4.70
C ALA A 274 13.12 -4.60 3.20
N TYR A 275 12.13 -5.34 2.70
CA TYR A 275 11.98 -5.70 1.29
C TYR A 275 11.83 -4.46 0.39
N ASN A 276 11.10 -3.46 0.88
CA ASN A 276 10.89 -2.20 0.18
C ASN A 276 10.87 -1.08 1.22
N PRO A 277 12.00 -0.50 1.65
CA PRO A 277 12.02 0.41 2.80
C PRO A 277 11.68 1.86 2.45
N GLY A 278 11.99 2.29 1.22
CA GLY A 278 11.82 3.69 0.77
C GLY A 278 12.66 4.74 1.52
N GLY A 279 13.34 4.37 2.62
CA GLY A 279 14.10 5.25 3.51
C GLY A 279 14.02 4.77 4.96
N GLY A 280 14.50 5.56 5.92
CA GLY A 280 14.12 5.42 7.34
C GLY A 280 14.63 4.22 8.13
N TRP A 281 15.17 3.18 7.48
CA TRP A 281 15.48 1.88 8.10
C TRP A 281 16.12 1.96 9.49
N ARG A 282 17.28 2.62 9.60
CA ARG A 282 18.02 2.76 10.87
C ARG A 282 17.18 3.42 11.97
N LYS A 283 16.41 4.45 11.63
CA LYS A 283 15.58 5.17 12.59
C LYS A 283 14.39 4.31 13.04
N THR A 284 13.73 3.63 12.11
CA THR A 284 12.63 2.70 12.41
C THR A 284 13.09 1.58 13.33
N THR A 285 14.21 0.92 13.03
CA THR A 285 14.71 -0.21 13.85
C THR A 285 15.16 0.25 15.24
N ASN A 286 15.74 1.45 15.37
CA ASN A 286 16.06 2.01 16.67
C ASN A 286 14.79 2.25 17.51
N LEU A 287 13.74 2.80 16.91
CA LEU A 287 12.46 3.00 17.60
C LEU A 287 11.84 1.66 18.04
N VAL A 288 11.92 0.62 17.22
CA VAL A 288 11.47 -0.73 17.61
C VAL A 288 12.31 -1.28 18.77
N ASN A 289 13.64 -1.16 18.73
CA ASN A 289 14.53 -1.59 19.83
C ASN A 289 14.28 -0.84 21.14
N GLU A 290 13.81 0.41 21.06
CA GLU A 290 13.40 1.21 22.20
C GLU A 290 11.96 0.91 22.67
N ASN A 291 11.28 -0.10 22.07
CA ASN A 291 9.86 -0.43 22.27
C ASN A 291 8.90 0.72 21.96
N LYS A 292 9.32 1.69 21.12
CA LYS A 292 8.50 2.82 20.66
C LYS A 292 7.76 2.46 19.38
N ASN A 293 6.97 1.40 19.44
CA ASN A 293 6.33 0.76 18.29
C ASN A 293 5.43 1.71 17.48
N GLN A 294 4.62 2.54 18.13
CA GLN A 294 3.77 3.52 17.43
C GLN A 294 4.61 4.59 16.71
N ALA A 295 5.71 5.03 17.31
CA ALA A 295 6.61 5.99 16.69
C ALA A 295 7.34 5.37 15.49
N ALA A 296 7.77 4.11 15.60
CA ALA A 296 8.36 3.36 14.48
C ALA A 296 7.38 3.28 13.31
N MET A 297 6.10 3.02 13.57
CA MET A 297 5.10 2.91 12.52
C MET A 297 4.69 4.27 11.92
N LEU A 298 4.73 5.35 12.70
CA LEU A 298 4.63 6.70 12.14
C LEU A 298 5.84 7.04 11.27
N GLU A 299 7.04 6.55 11.61
CA GLU A 299 8.25 6.75 10.82
C GLU A 299 8.14 6.08 9.44
N ILE A 300 7.73 4.80 9.36
CA ILE A 300 7.60 4.11 8.05
C ILE A 300 6.62 4.81 7.11
N LYS A 301 5.55 5.41 7.66
CA LYS A 301 4.52 6.16 6.88
C LYS A 301 5.06 7.45 6.26
N ARG A 302 6.23 7.94 6.68
CA ARG A 302 6.91 9.08 6.03
C ARG A 302 7.62 8.66 4.74
N HIS A 303 7.97 7.37 4.61
CA HIS A 303 8.74 6.82 3.50
C HIS A 303 7.83 6.32 2.38
N VAL A 304 7.12 7.27 1.78
CA VAL A 304 6.11 7.07 0.71
C VAL A 304 6.37 7.89 -0.54
N ARG A 305 7.55 8.52 -0.63
CA ARG A 305 7.90 9.41 -1.75
C ARG A 305 8.94 8.78 -2.68
N SER A 306 8.85 9.08 -3.96
CA SER A 306 9.89 8.80 -4.97
C SER A 306 10.04 10.02 -5.88
N LYS A 307 11.28 10.46 -6.13
CA LYS A 307 11.59 11.68 -6.90
C LYS A 307 10.81 12.92 -6.46
N GLY A 308 10.52 13.04 -5.16
CA GLY A 308 9.78 14.16 -4.56
C GLY A 308 8.26 13.98 -4.50
N GLU A 309 7.69 13.07 -5.29
CA GLU A 309 6.24 12.83 -5.37
C GLU A 309 5.78 11.73 -4.41
N ILE A 310 4.56 11.85 -3.86
CA ILE A 310 3.95 10.81 -3.04
C ILE A 310 3.45 9.69 -3.95
N ILE A 311 3.88 8.46 -3.67
CA ILE A 311 3.48 7.28 -4.42
C ILE A 311 2.33 6.60 -3.68
N ARG A 312 1.15 6.59 -4.29
CA ARG A 312 -0.08 6.03 -3.69
C ARG A 312 0.07 4.58 -3.25
N SER A 313 0.73 3.73 -4.05
CA SER A 313 0.97 2.33 -3.71
C SER A 313 1.85 2.18 -2.45
N LEU A 314 2.84 3.06 -2.27
CA LEU A 314 3.66 3.06 -1.05
C LEU A 314 2.85 3.48 0.17
N VAL A 315 1.96 4.49 0.06
CA VAL A 315 1.09 4.89 1.18
C VAL A 315 0.24 3.71 1.66
N VAL A 316 -0.40 3.00 0.73
CA VAL A 316 -1.23 1.81 1.04
C VAL A 316 -0.38 0.74 1.71
N ARG A 317 0.81 0.45 1.15
CA ARG A 317 1.73 -0.54 1.72
C ARG A 317 2.17 -0.19 3.14
N ARG A 318 2.58 1.05 3.40
CA ARG A 318 3.02 1.49 4.75
C ARG A 318 1.90 1.44 5.77
N GLU A 319 0.67 1.73 5.37
CA GLU A 319 -0.49 1.60 6.24
C GLU A 319 -0.73 0.13 6.61
N ALA A 320 -0.68 -0.77 5.62
CA ALA A 320 -0.87 -2.19 5.82
C ALA A 320 0.27 -2.81 6.67
N GLU A 321 1.53 -2.43 6.43
CA GLU A 321 2.68 -2.83 7.26
C GLU A 321 2.52 -2.34 8.70
N SER A 322 2.05 -1.11 8.89
CA SER A 322 1.78 -0.55 10.22
C SER A 322 0.67 -1.30 10.96
N ARG A 323 -0.39 -1.70 10.25
CA ARG A 323 -1.50 -2.48 10.84
C ARG A 323 -1.07 -3.90 11.17
N MET A 324 -0.29 -4.53 10.30
CA MET A 324 0.33 -5.81 10.59
C MET A 324 1.21 -5.72 11.82
N PHE A 325 2.10 -4.72 11.91
CA PHE A 325 3.01 -4.56 13.04
C PHE A 325 2.29 -4.27 14.35
N LEU A 326 1.30 -3.38 14.39
CA LEU A 326 0.65 -2.98 15.64
C LEU A 326 -0.46 -3.92 16.08
N TYR A 327 -1.10 -4.63 15.16
CA TYR A 327 -2.37 -5.32 15.43
C TYR A 327 -2.41 -6.75 14.88
N GLY A 328 -1.38 -7.23 14.19
CA GLY A 328 -1.36 -8.55 13.57
C GLY A 328 -2.28 -8.69 12.36
N GLU A 329 -2.66 -7.59 11.73
CA GLU A 329 -3.60 -7.57 10.61
C GLU A 329 -2.89 -7.66 9.25
N TYR A 330 -3.00 -8.81 8.58
CA TYR A 330 -2.38 -9.07 7.27
C TYR A 330 -3.22 -8.62 6.05
N LYS A 331 -4.24 -7.77 6.25
CA LYS A 331 -5.23 -7.38 5.21
C LYS A 331 -5.37 -5.88 5.05
#